data_AF-A0A0F9FPU9-F1
#
_entry.id   AF-A0A0F9FPU9-F1
#
_cell.length_a   1.000
_cell.length_b   1.000
_cell.length_c   1.000
_cell.angle_alpha   90.00
_cell.angle_beta   90.00
_cell.angle_gamma   90.00
#
_symmetry.space_group_name_H-M   'P 1'
#
loop_
_entity.id
_entity.type
_entity.pdbx_description
1 polymer ?
#
loop_
_entity_poly.entity_id
_entity_poly.type
_entity_poly.pdbx_seq_one_letter_code
_entity_poly.pdbx_strand_id
1 'polypeptide(L)'
;MKWIELTVTLADDTKFNEVLSILVKPYINSLRNRNIDFNWHFFREPSLCWRIYSNKSQIIKSELDIRLKELEESNSEIFKNHYFGAFLIDGKEYNGESELYGTDAWELCYKRWETGSNLALLLCTTEPMKSLPFHYTRDIHLMENQLGFELPDAITIYLKWLKTLMGCDNYYKPYLETMSELIKNTCRKSSIKGI
;
A
#
# COMPACT_ATOMS: atom_id res chain seq x y z
N MET A 1 -15.37 -1.10 13.92
CA MET A 1 -13.92 -1.35 13.70
C MET A 1 -13.16 -0.10 14.09
N LYS A 2 -11.88 -0.22 14.44
CA LYS A 2 -11.02 0.91 14.83
C LYS A 2 -9.66 0.77 14.17
N TRP A 3 -9.03 1.91 13.91
CA TRP A 3 -7.67 1.95 13.43
C TRP A 3 -6.66 1.83 14.57
N ILE A 4 -5.52 1.27 14.23
CA ILE A 4 -4.27 1.31 14.97
C ILE A 4 -3.29 1.96 14.01
N GLU A 5 -2.58 2.98 14.47
CA GLU A 5 -1.36 3.44 13.80
C GLU A 5 -0.19 3.16 14.73
N LEU A 6 0.80 2.48 14.17
CA LEU A 6 2.02 2.07 14.82
C LEU A 6 3.18 2.68 14.05
N THR A 7 4.07 3.36 14.76
CA THR A 7 5.36 3.77 14.22
C THR A 7 6.44 2.89 14.80
N VAL A 8 7.27 2.31 13.92
CA VAL A 8 8.47 1.56 14.31
C VAL A 8 9.68 2.29 13.76
N THR A 9 10.49 2.84 14.66
CA THR A 9 11.73 3.51 14.30
C THR A 9 12.86 2.49 14.28
N LEU A 10 13.66 2.56 13.21
CA LEU A 10 14.75 1.64 12.98
C LEU A 10 16.05 2.20 13.55
N ALA A 11 16.94 1.31 13.97
CA ALA A 11 18.32 1.68 14.31
C ALA A 11 19.14 1.98 13.04
N ASP A 12 18.81 1.29 11.94
CA ASP A 12 19.41 1.45 10.61
C ASP A 12 18.31 1.43 9.53
N ASP A 13 18.10 2.56 8.86
CA ASP A 13 17.08 2.72 7.81
C ASP A 13 17.33 1.84 6.57
N THR A 14 18.56 1.35 6.39
CA THR A 14 18.88 0.41 5.29
C THR A 14 18.27 -0.97 5.52
N LYS A 15 17.89 -1.28 6.77
CA LYS A 15 17.26 -2.54 7.19
C LYS A 15 15.75 -2.59 7.00
N PHE A 16 15.14 -1.57 6.38
CA PHE A 16 13.68 -1.49 6.21
C PHE A 16 13.06 -2.76 5.59
N ASN A 17 13.67 -3.34 4.56
CA ASN A 17 13.16 -4.57 3.93
C ASN A 17 13.23 -5.80 4.86
N GLU A 18 14.25 -5.83 5.74
CA GLU A 18 14.41 -6.88 6.73
C GLU A 18 13.31 -6.78 7.79
N VAL A 19 12.95 -5.57 8.22
CA VAL A 19 11.81 -5.31 9.13
C VAL A 19 10.49 -5.82 8.53
N LEU A 20 10.25 -5.55 7.24
CA LEU A 20 9.06 -6.06 6.55
C LEU A 20 8.99 -7.59 6.59
N SER A 21 10.13 -8.26 6.53
CA SER A 21 10.24 -9.72 6.52
C SER A 21 10.14 -10.34 7.92
N ILE A 22 10.70 -9.68 8.95
CA ILE A 22 10.73 -10.18 10.34
C ILE A 22 9.44 -9.85 11.10
N LEU A 23 8.85 -8.68 10.85
CA LEU A 23 7.70 -8.18 11.60
C LEU A 23 6.42 -8.21 10.77
N VAL A 24 6.37 -7.46 9.67
CA VAL A 24 5.10 -7.18 8.98
C VAL A 24 4.53 -8.43 8.32
N LYS A 25 5.29 -9.11 7.45
CA LYS A 25 4.81 -10.30 6.73
C LYS A 25 4.36 -11.43 7.67
N PRO A 26 5.15 -11.85 8.68
CA PRO A 26 4.72 -12.91 9.60
C PRO A 26 3.45 -12.54 10.38
N TYR A 27 3.33 -11.29 10.82
CA TYR A 27 2.18 -10.85 11.60
C TYR A 27 0.90 -10.76 10.76
N ILE A 28 0.97 -10.20 9.55
CA ILE A 28 -0.16 -10.19 8.62
C ILE A 28 -0.61 -11.61 8.27
N ASN A 29 0.33 -12.53 8.05
CA ASN A 29 0.01 -13.94 7.82
C ASN A 29 -0.65 -14.58 9.06
N SER A 30 -0.20 -14.26 10.27
CA SER A 30 -0.83 -14.71 11.51
C SER A 30 -2.28 -14.22 11.64
N LEU A 31 -2.55 -12.95 11.32
CA LEU A 31 -3.93 -12.40 11.33
C LEU A 31 -4.82 -13.12 10.30
N ARG A 32 -4.32 -13.37 9.09
CA ARG A 32 -5.01 -14.14 8.04
C ARG A 32 -5.32 -15.55 8.49
N ASN A 33 -4.34 -16.26 9.05
CA ASN A 33 -4.49 -17.65 9.53
C ASN A 33 -5.51 -17.76 10.66
N ARG A 34 -5.68 -16.69 11.45
CA ARG A 34 -6.69 -16.60 12.52
C ARG A 34 -8.07 -16.15 12.03
N ASN A 35 -8.25 -15.94 10.72
CA ASN A 35 -9.48 -15.39 10.12
C ASN A 35 -9.94 -14.10 10.80
N ILE A 36 -8.99 -13.25 11.20
CA ILE A 36 -9.31 -11.92 11.70
C ILE A 36 -9.77 -11.07 10.52
N ASP A 37 -10.84 -10.31 10.70
CA ASP A 37 -11.27 -9.31 9.72
C ASP A 37 -10.49 -8.01 9.95
N PHE A 38 -9.70 -7.62 8.94
CA PHE A 38 -8.88 -6.43 8.99
C PHE A 38 -8.55 -5.87 7.60
N ASN A 39 -8.24 -4.59 7.54
CA ASN A 39 -7.47 -3.96 6.47
C ASN A 39 -6.15 -3.46 7.05
N TRP A 40 -5.12 -3.33 6.24
CA TRP A 40 -3.84 -2.83 6.69
C TRP A 40 -3.04 -2.24 5.54
N HIS A 41 -2.14 -1.34 5.85
CA HIS A 41 -1.17 -0.81 4.90
C HIS A 41 -0.02 -0.18 5.66
N PHE A 42 1.12 -0.03 4.99
CA PHE A 42 2.26 0.66 5.56
C PHE A 42 2.86 1.66 4.58
N PHE A 43 3.55 2.64 5.16
CA PHE A 43 4.34 3.63 4.46
C PHE A 43 5.76 3.67 5.04
N ARG A 44 6.69 4.10 4.21
CA ARG A 44 8.05 4.46 4.63
C ARG A 44 8.12 5.97 4.77
N GLU A 45 8.08 6.45 6.00
CA GLU A 45 8.09 7.87 6.34
C GLU A 45 8.94 8.11 7.58
N PRO A 46 10.16 8.66 7.41
CA PRO A 46 11.47 8.02 7.65
C PRO A 46 11.52 6.67 8.41
N SER A 47 10.60 6.43 9.34
CA SER A 47 10.32 5.17 10.02
C SER A 47 9.29 4.31 9.27
N LEU A 48 9.00 3.11 9.76
CA LEU A 48 7.85 2.33 9.32
C LEU A 48 6.59 2.89 10.00
N CYS A 49 5.67 3.45 9.20
CA CYS A 49 4.32 3.78 9.65
C CYS A 49 3.37 2.67 9.19
N TRP A 50 2.80 1.94 10.13
CA TRP A 50 1.96 0.78 9.86
C TRP A 50 0.57 0.96 10.45
N ARG A 51 -0.44 0.85 9.60
CA ARG A 51 -1.84 1.05 9.94
C ARG A 51 -2.61 -0.24 9.82
N ILE A 52 -3.46 -0.53 10.80
CA ILE A 52 -4.34 -1.70 10.82
C ILE A 52 -5.74 -1.26 11.24
N TYR A 53 -6.75 -1.57 10.43
CA TYR A 53 -8.15 -1.37 10.73
C TYR A 53 -8.80 -2.70 11.07
N SER A 54 -9.32 -2.86 12.28
CA SER A 54 -9.96 -4.12 12.69
C SER A 54 -11.00 -3.93 13.79
N ASN A 55 -11.90 -4.90 13.96
CA ASN A 55 -12.78 -5.00 15.12
C ASN A 55 -12.05 -5.57 16.36
N LYS A 56 -10.86 -6.14 16.20
CA LYS A 56 -10.00 -6.66 17.29
C LYS A 56 -8.84 -5.72 17.61
N SER A 57 -9.00 -4.42 17.37
CA SER A 57 -7.89 -3.46 17.43
C SER A 57 -7.13 -3.46 18.76
N GLN A 58 -7.81 -3.59 19.89
CA GLN A 58 -7.17 -3.61 21.21
C GLN A 58 -6.28 -4.84 21.40
N ILE A 59 -6.74 -6.02 20.98
CA ILE A 59 -5.96 -7.26 21.06
C ILE A 59 -4.75 -7.15 20.16
N ILE A 60 -4.94 -6.71 18.91
CA ILE A 60 -3.85 -6.52 17.94
C ILE A 60 -2.81 -5.51 18.45
N LYS A 61 -3.26 -4.41 19.08
CA LYS A 61 -2.37 -3.40 19.65
C LYS A 61 -1.51 -3.99 20.77
N SER A 62 -2.11 -4.73 21.70
CA SER A 62 -1.37 -5.39 22.79
C SER A 62 -0.41 -6.47 22.29
N GLU A 63 -0.82 -7.28 21.31
CA GLU A 63 0.05 -8.30 20.70
C GLU A 63 1.27 -7.66 20.01
N LEU A 64 1.07 -6.57 19.27
CA LEU A 64 2.16 -5.82 18.62
C LEU A 64 3.11 -5.19 19.64
N ASP A 65 2.58 -4.57 20.71
CA ASP A 65 3.37 -3.94 21.77
C ASP A 65 4.35 -4.94 22.41
N ILE A 66 3.84 -6.13 22.77
CA ILE A 66 4.67 -7.21 23.33
C ILE A 66 5.72 -7.64 22.32
N ARG A 67 5.31 -7.92 21.09
CA ARG A 67 6.21 -8.42 20.05
C ARG A 67 7.32 -7.43 19.70
N LEU A 68 7.03 -6.14 19.69
CA LEU A 68 8.00 -5.10 19.38
C LEU A 68 8.99 -4.89 20.52
N LYS A 69 8.54 -4.93 21.78
CA LYS A 69 9.46 -4.92 22.94
C LYS A 69 10.46 -6.07 22.86
N GLU A 70 9.99 -7.27 22.55
CA GLU A 70 10.88 -8.43 22.34
C GLU A 70 11.90 -8.17 21.23
N LEU A 71 11.46 -7.61 20.09
CA LEU A 71 12.33 -7.34 18.94
C LEU A 71 13.33 -6.20 19.22
N GLU A 72 12.94 -5.18 19.97
CA GLU A 72 13.82 -4.10 20.41
C GLU A 72 14.94 -4.62 21.31
N GLU A 73 14.65 -5.61 22.15
CA GLU A 73 15.63 -6.28 23.00
C GLU A 73 16.50 -7.27 22.22
N SER A 74 15.89 -8.13 21.40
CA SER A 74 16.59 -9.24 20.72
C SER A 74 17.29 -8.84 19.42
N ASN A 75 16.86 -7.73 18.80
CA ASN A 75 17.30 -7.25 17.49
C ASN A 75 17.53 -5.73 17.49
N SER A 76 18.17 -5.22 18.54
CA SER A 76 18.46 -3.80 18.74
C SER A 76 19.26 -3.13 17.61
N GLU A 77 19.94 -3.92 16.77
CA GLU A 77 20.63 -3.46 15.56
C GLU A 77 19.68 -3.09 14.41
N ILE A 78 18.42 -3.53 14.48
CA ILE A 78 17.36 -3.24 13.51
C ILE A 78 16.28 -2.36 14.14
N PHE A 79 15.80 -2.74 15.32
CA PHE A 79 14.66 -2.11 16.00
C PHE A 79 15.15 -1.18 17.10
N LYS A 80 14.81 0.10 17.03
CA LYS A 80 15.22 1.09 18.03
C LYS A 80 14.14 1.32 19.09
N ASN A 81 12.95 1.69 18.64
CA ASN A 81 11.77 1.85 19.49
C ASN A 81 10.48 1.85 18.63
N HIS A 82 9.34 1.75 19.30
CA HIS A 82 8.03 1.86 18.70
C HIS A 82 7.07 2.66 19.57
N TYR A 83 6.02 3.18 18.96
CA TYR A 83 4.91 3.82 19.67
C TYR A 83 3.62 3.75 18.87
N PHE A 84 2.49 3.91 19.55
CA PHE A 84 1.16 3.93 18.95
C PHE A 84 0.63 5.35 18.92
N GLY A 85 0.41 5.88 17.73
CA GLY A 85 0.11 7.29 17.57
C GLY A 85 -0.20 7.67 16.13
N ALA A 86 -1.03 8.68 15.95
CA ALA A 86 -1.40 9.20 14.64
C ALA A 86 -0.44 10.27 14.14
N PHE A 87 -0.06 10.19 12.86
CA PHE A 87 0.80 11.13 12.16
C PHE A 87 2.12 11.38 12.90
N LEU A 88 2.75 10.31 13.38
CA LEU A 88 4.00 10.36 14.15
C LEU A 88 3.87 11.06 15.52
N ILE A 89 2.66 11.19 16.07
CA ILE A 89 2.39 11.77 17.40
C ILE A 89 1.96 10.68 18.37
N ASP A 90 2.84 10.35 19.32
CA ASP A 90 2.59 9.33 20.35
C ASP A 90 1.29 9.60 21.14
N GLY A 91 0.53 8.54 21.40
CA GLY A 91 -0.73 8.55 22.14
C GLY A 91 -1.94 9.10 21.36
N LYS A 92 -1.74 9.75 20.22
CA LYS A 92 -2.86 10.30 19.42
C LYS A 92 -3.61 9.16 18.70
N GLU A 93 -4.93 9.07 18.89
CA GLU A 93 -5.75 8.07 18.17
C GLU A 93 -5.83 8.43 16.67
N TYR A 94 -5.49 7.48 15.80
CA TYR A 94 -5.69 7.61 14.36
C TYR A 94 -7.12 7.19 14.04
N ASN A 95 -7.88 8.04 13.36
CA ASN A 95 -9.28 7.79 13.00
C ASN A 95 -9.46 7.49 11.50
N GLY A 96 -8.37 7.36 10.74
CA GLY A 96 -8.39 7.37 9.28
C GLY A 96 -8.43 8.79 8.72
N GLU A 97 -8.60 8.89 7.42
CA GLU A 97 -8.53 10.15 6.66
C GLU A 97 -9.83 10.44 5.91
N SER A 98 -10.97 9.95 6.42
CA SER A 98 -12.29 10.18 5.80
C SER A 98 -12.67 11.65 5.71
N GLU A 99 -12.17 12.51 6.60
CA GLU A 99 -12.38 13.97 6.50
C GLU A 99 -11.67 14.58 5.28
N LEU A 100 -10.59 13.97 4.80
CA LEU A 100 -9.80 14.44 3.66
C LEU A 100 -10.30 13.85 2.34
N TYR A 101 -10.63 12.56 2.33
CA TYR A 101 -11.01 11.84 1.11
C TYR A 101 -12.52 11.74 0.91
N GLY A 102 -13.32 11.91 1.96
CA GLY A 102 -14.72 11.48 2.02
C GLY A 102 -14.85 10.01 2.41
N THR A 103 -15.94 9.63 3.09
CA THR A 103 -16.12 8.29 3.67
C THR A 103 -15.98 7.15 2.65
N ASP A 104 -16.69 7.24 1.52
CA ASP A 104 -16.70 6.16 0.52
C ASP A 104 -15.35 6.05 -0.21
N ALA A 105 -14.75 7.20 -0.55
CA ALA A 105 -13.45 7.25 -1.20
C ALA A 105 -12.32 6.82 -0.26
N TRP A 106 -12.44 7.09 1.05
CA TRP A 106 -11.48 6.63 2.05
C TRP A 106 -11.41 5.10 2.10
N GLU A 107 -12.56 4.42 2.05
CA GLU A 107 -12.60 2.97 1.99
C GLU A 107 -11.89 2.40 0.76
N LEU A 108 -12.09 3.01 -0.40
CA LEU A 108 -11.38 2.63 -1.62
C LEU A 108 -9.88 2.91 -1.50
N CYS A 109 -9.49 4.03 -0.91
CA CYS A 109 -8.09 4.43 -0.74
C CYS A 109 -7.32 3.42 0.12
N TYR A 110 -7.82 3.05 1.31
CA TYR A 110 -7.06 2.13 2.16
C TYR A 110 -7.00 0.71 1.58
N LYS A 111 -8.03 0.25 0.85
CA LYS A 111 -7.98 -1.05 0.13
C LYS A 111 -6.93 -1.05 -0.99
N ARG A 112 -6.82 0.07 -1.70
CA ARG A 112 -5.77 0.28 -2.69
C ARG A 112 -4.39 0.28 -2.05
N TRP A 113 -4.22 0.94 -0.91
CA TRP A 113 -2.95 0.95 -0.18
C TRP A 113 -2.59 -0.43 0.38
N GLU A 114 -3.57 -1.20 0.87
CA GLU A 114 -3.36 -2.60 1.26
C GLU A 114 -2.80 -3.42 0.07
N THR A 115 -3.38 -3.26 -1.11
CA THR A 115 -2.91 -3.94 -2.32
C THR A 115 -1.46 -3.57 -2.64
N GLY A 116 -1.12 -2.28 -2.56
CA GLY A 116 0.26 -1.80 -2.72
C GLY A 116 1.22 -2.37 -1.67
N SER A 117 0.80 -2.43 -0.41
CA SER A 117 1.59 -3.01 0.69
C SER A 117 1.80 -4.52 0.51
N ASN A 118 0.79 -5.26 0.04
CA ASN A 118 0.93 -6.68 -0.30
C ASN A 118 1.97 -6.90 -1.41
N LEU A 119 1.92 -6.09 -2.47
CA LEU A 119 2.89 -6.16 -3.55
C LEU A 119 4.30 -5.82 -3.06
N ALA A 120 4.44 -4.78 -2.22
CA ALA A 120 5.72 -4.41 -1.64
C ALA A 120 6.30 -5.54 -0.77
N LEU A 121 5.49 -6.19 0.08
CA LEU A 121 5.95 -7.37 0.84
C LEU A 121 6.43 -8.49 -0.08
N LEU A 122 5.70 -8.77 -1.16
CA LEU A 122 6.07 -9.82 -2.10
C LEU A 122 7.43 -9.53 -2.76
N LEU A 123 7.67 -8.28 -3.17
CA LEU A 123 8.92 -7.86 -3.81
C LEU A 123 10.11 -7.77 -2.84
N CYS A 124 9.86 -7.39 -1.58
CA CYS A 124 10.90 -7.21 -0.57
C CYS A 124 11.32 -8.52 0.10
N THR A 125 10.49 -9.57 0.04
CA THR A 125 10.88 -10.88 0.56
C THR A 125 11.66 -11.66 -0.48
N THR A 126 12.81 -12.20 -0.07
CA THR A 126 13.86 -12.83 -0.88
C THR A 126 13.47 -14.06 -1.70
N GLU A 127 12.18 -14.39 -1.82
CA GLU A 127 11.74 -15.42 -2.75
C GLU A 127 11.81 -14.84 -4.17
N PRO A 128 12.66 -15.41 -5.05
CA PRO A 128 12.67 -15.01 -6.44
C PRO A 128 11.32 -15.39 -7.03
N MET A 129 10.43 -14.41 -7.15
CA MET A 129 9.33 -14.54 -8.10
C MET A 129 9.96 -14.88 -9.44
N LYS A 130 9.49 -15.95 -10.08
CA LYS A 130 9.77 -16.12 -11.51
C LYS A 130 9.38 -14.81 -12.17
N SER A 131 10.37 -14.15 -12.79
CA SER A 131 10.16 -12.99 -13.64
C SER A 131 9.23 -13.44 -14.77
N LEU A 132 7.93 -13.30 -14.52
CA LEU A 132 6.93 -13.35 -15.55
C LEU A 132 6.83 -11.91 -16.08
N PRO A 133 6.86 -11.71 -17.40
CA PRO A 133 6.65 -10.38 -17.95
C PRO A 133 5.35 -9.82 -17.39
N PHE A 134 5.43 -8.69 -16.67
CA PHE A 134 4.24 -8.02 -16.16
C PHE A 134 3.41 -7.58 -17.36
N HIS A 135 2.27 -8.25 -17.58
CA HIS A 135 1.38 -8.02 -18.71
C HIS A 135 0.51 -6.78 -18.47
N TYR A 136 1.14 -5.60 -18.37
CA TYR A 136 0.47 -4.32 -18.09
C TYR A 136 -0.71 -4.05 -19.05
N THR A 137 -0.60 -4.47 -20.32
CA THR A 137 -1.69 -4.33 -21.30
C THR A 137 -2.93 -5.14 -20.90
N ARG A 138 -2.73 -6.34 -20.34
CA ARG A 138 -3.83 -7.19 -19.85
C ARG A 138 -4.40 -6.63 -18.56
N ASP A 139 -3.56 -6.15 -17.66
CA ASP A 139 -4.00 -5.54 -16.40
C ASP A 139 -4.89 -4.31 -16.65
N ILE A 140 -4.42 -3.39 -17.50
CA ILE A 140 -5.20 -2.25 -17.99
C ILE A 140 -6.49 -2.74 -18.65
N HIS A 141 -6.41 -3.64 -19.64
CA HIS A 141 -7.59 -4.17 -20.34
C HIS A 141 -8.64 -4.78 -19.38
N LEU A 142 -8.20 -5.48 -18.33
CA LEU A 142 -9.11 -6.05 -17.33
C LEU A 142 -9.76 -4.97 -16.46
N MET A 143 -9.03 -3.93 -16.08
CA MET A 143 -9.62 -2.75 -15.41
C MET A 143 -10.61 -2.01 -16.30
N GLU A 144 -10.31 -1.90 -17.60
CA GLU A 144 -11.19 -1.23 -18.58
C GLU A 144 -12.48 -2.03 -18.81
N ASN A 145 -12.38 -3.35 -18.92
CA ASN A 145 -13.53 -4.24 -19.06
C ASN A 145 -14.48 -4.16 -17.85
N GLN A 146 -13.98 -3.89 -16.64
CA GLN A 146 -14.82 -3.69 -15.45
C GLN A 146 -15.70 -2.44 -15.55
N LEU A 147 -15.27 -1.45 -16.33
CA LEU A 147 -15.97 -0.18 -16.49
C LEU A 147 -16.84 -0.14 -17.76
N GLY A 148 -16.76 -1.17 -18.62
CA GLY A 148 -17.52 -1.25 -19.87
C GLY A 148 -17.13 -0.19 -20.91
N PHE A 149 -15.93 0.39 -20.80
CA PHE A 149 -15.45 1.46 -21.68
C PHE A 149 -14.50 0.91 -22.76
N GLU A 150 -14.49 1.54 -23.93
CA GLU A 150 -13.40 1.36 -24.90
C GLU A 150 -12.10 1.99 -24.37
N LEU A 151 -10.94 1.40 -24.71
CA LEU A 151 -9.58 1.74 -24.22
C LEU A 151 -9.34 3.26 -24.01
N PRO A 152 -9.67 4.15 -24.97
CA PRO A 152 -9.38 5.59 -24.84
C PRO A 152 -10.21 6.29 -23.74
N ASP A 153 -11.45 5.83 -23.53
CA ASP A 153 -12.38 6.43 -22.57
C ASP A 153 -12.08 5.98 -21.16
N ALA A 154 -11.72 4.72 -21.00
CA ALA A 154 -11.36 4.12 -19.71
C ALA A 154 -10.09 4.75 -19.11
N ILE A 155 -9.06 4.98 -19.93
CA ILE A 155 -7.85 5.70 -19.52
C ILE A 155 -8.20 7.13 -19.11
N THR A 156 -8.99 7.85 -19.92
CA THR A 156 -9.39 9.23 -19.61
C THR A 156 -10.16 9.31 -18.29
N ILE A 157 -11.04 8.35 -18.04
CA ILE A 157 -11.82 8.26 -16.80
C ILE A 157 -10.92 7.87 -15.62
N TYR A 158 -10.03 6.90 -15.77
CA TYR A 158 -9.06 6.51 -14.74
C TYR A 158 -8.14 7.67 -14.36
N LEU A 159 -7.65 8.43 -15.34
CA LEU A 159 -6.83 9.61 -15.10
C LEU A 159 -7.63 10.75 -14.46
N LYS A 160 -8.89 10.96 -14.86
CA LYS A 160 -9.80 11.89 -14.17
C LYS A 160 -10.07 11.46 -12.73
N TRP A 161 -10.28 10.17 -12.49
CA TRP A 161 -10.48 9.60 -11.17
C TRP A 161 -9.25 9.79 -10.28
N LEU A 162 -8.05 9.46 -10.78
CA LEU A 162 -6.80 9.72 -10.07
C LEU A 162 -6.61 11.21 -9.76
N LYS A 163 -6.97 12.09 -10.70
CA LYS A 163 -6.94 13.54 -10.49
C LYS A 163 -7.92 13.99 -9.39
N THR A 164 -9.14 13.46 -9.39
CA THR A 164 -10.20 13.81 -8.43
C THR A 164 -9.94 13.21 -7.04
N LEU A 165 -9.53 11.95 -6.95
CA LEU A 165 -9.26 11.24 -5.69
C LEU A 165 -8.03 11.78 -4.96
N MET A 166 -7.04 12.31 -5.69
CA MET A 166 -5.74 12.67 -5.10
C MET A 166 -5.52 14.18 -4.96
N GLY A 167 -6.43 15.03 -5.44
CA GLY A 167 -6.39 16.49 -5.21
C GLY A 167 -5.11 17.23 -5.65
N CYS A 168 -4.24 16.59 -6.43
CA CYS A 168 -2.87 17.04 -6.67
C CYS A 168 -2.59 17.24 -8.16
N ASP A 169 -2.72 18.46 -8.66
CA ASP A 169 -2.41 18.82 -10.06
C ASP A 169 -0.90 18.73 -10.39
N ASN A 170 -0.01 18.78 -9.40
CA ASN A 170 1.41 19.09 -9.65
C ASN A 170 2.39 17.91 -9.61
N TYR A 171 2.06 16.78 -8.98
CA TYR A 171 3.03 15.68 -8.81
C TYR A 171 2.99 14.61 -9.91
N TYR A 172 1.91 14.56 -10.69
CA TYR A 172 1.68 13.45 -11.63
C TYR A 172 1.76 13.82 -13.10
N LYS A 173 1.98 15.10 -13.45
CA LYS A 173 2.16 15.50 -14.86
C LYS A 173 3.21 14.63 -15.60
N PRO A 174 4.39 14.32 -15.03
CA PRO A 174 5.37 13.46 -15.69
C PRO A 174 4.89 12.00 -15.84
N TYR A 175 4.17 11.46 -14.86
CA TYR A 175 3.64 10.10 -14.90
C TYR A 175 2.49 9.98 -15.91
N LEU A 176 1.59 10.97 -15.95
CA LEU A 176 0.50 11.06 -16.92
C LEU A 176 1.01 11.26 -18.34
N GLU A 177 2.04 12.07 -18.53
CA GLU A 177 2.73 12.25 -19.81
C GLU A 177 3.40 10.95 -20.26
N THR A 178 4.12 10.28 -19.36
CA THR A 178 4.76 8.98 -19.62
C THR A 178 3.74 7.91 -20.00
N MET A 179 2.63 7.79 -19.25
CA MET A 179 1.57 6.83 -19.54
C MET A 179 0.86 7.17 -20.86
N SER A 180 0.55 8.44 -21.10
CA SER A 180 -0.06 8.90 -22.36
C SER A 180 0.82 8.58 -23.57
N GLU A 181 2.13 8.75 -23.45
CA GLU A 181 3.09 8.47 -24.51
C GLU A 181 3.28 6.96 -24.73
N LEU A 182 3.32 6.17 -23.65
CA LEU A 182 3.33 4.71 -23.72
C LEU A 182 2.09 4.18 -24.46
N ILE A 183 0.91 4.73 -24.14
CA ILE A 183 -0.37 4.37 -24.74
C ILE A 183 -0.41 4.75 -26.22
N LYS A 184 -0.02 5.99 -26.58
CA LYS A 184 0.08 6.42 -27.98
C LYS A 184 0.98 5.50 -28.81
N ASN A 185 2.10 5.08 -28.23
CA ASN A 185 3.05 4.19 -28.90
C ASN A 185 2.54 2.74 -29.00
N THR A 186 1.73 2.29 -28.05
CA THR A 186 1.14 0.94 -28.03
C THR A 186 -0.05 0.84 -29.00
N CYS A 187 -0.91 1.86 -29.02
CA CYS A 187 -2.01 1.95 -29.99
C CYS A 187 -1.48 2.07 -31.44
N ARG A 188 -0.41 2.84 -31.67
CA ARG A 188 0.25 2.92 -33.00
C ARG A 188 0.82 1.58 -33.49
N LYS A 189 1.39 0.77 -32.58
CA LYS A 189 1.91 -0.56 -32.94
C LYS A 189 0.81 -1.58 -33.22
N SER A 190 -0.36 -1.41 -32.60
CA SER A 190 -1.53 -2.26 -32.81
C SER A 190 -2.19 -2.00 -34.17
N SER A 191 -2.14 -0.76 -34.67
CA SER A 191 -2.61 -0.38 -36.00
C SER A 191 -1.68 -0.75 -37.17
N ILE A 192 -0.47 -1.28 -36.91
CA ILE A 192 0.49 -1.67 -37.95
C ILE A 192 0.47 -3.20 -38.19
N LYS A 193 -0.19 -4.01 -37.36
CA LYS A 193 -0.41 -5.44 -37.59
C LYS A 193 -1.83 -5.75 -38.09
N GLY A 194 -2.25 -4.97 -39.08
CA GLY A 194 -3.49 -5.19 -39.82
C GLY A 194 -3.31 -4.80 -41.28
N ILE A 195 -2.42 -5.51 -41.98
CA ILE A 195 -2.50 -6.00 -43.38
C ILE A 195 -1.64 -7.27 -43.41
#